data_AF-A0A174U901-F1
#
_entry.id   AF-A0A174U901-F1
#
_cell.length_a   1.000
_cell.length_b   1.000
_cell.length_c   1.000
_cell.angle_alpha   90.00
_cell.angle_beta   90.00
_cell.angle_gamma   90.00
#
_symmetry.space_group_name_H-M   'P 1'
#
loop_
_entity.id
_entity.type
_entity.pdbx_description
1 polymer ?
#
loop_
_entity_poly.entity_id
_entity_poly.type
_entity_poly.pdbx_seq_one_letter_code
_entity_poly.pdbx_strand_id
1 'polypeptide(L)'
;MKILNEEHFQNVKRYAESIGDTSLQNCLDRLKKWEENPDHPSEISLYYDHAPYSFGFTQRYSDGSIGIVGGLLYHGIPDQSFAVTLEPFHGWQIHT
;
A
#
# COMPACT_ATOMS: atom_id res chain seq x y z
N MET A 1 -6.78 -9.75 -0.41
CA MET A 1 -6.17 -8.62 0.32
C MET A 1 -6.99 -8.40 1.56
N LYS A 2 -6.32 -8.32 2.70
CA LYS A 2 -6.91 -8.08 4.01
C LYS A 2 -6.61 -6.67 4.48
N ILE A 3 -7.62 -5.95 4.94
CA ILE A 3 -7.48 -4.60 5.49
C ILE A 3 -7.58 -4.71 7.01
N LEU A 4 -6.51 -4.31 7.72
CA LEU A 4 -6.46 -4.41 9.19
C LEU A 4 -6.96 -3.16 9.90
N ASN A 5 -7.05 -2.02 9.19
CA ASN A 5 -7.62 -0.78 9.68
C ASN A 5 -8.54 -0.18 8.61
N GLU A 6 -9.82 -0.52 8.69
CA GLU A 6 -10.82 -0.12 7.69
C GLU A 6 -11.09 1.40 7.71
N GLU A 7 -11.10 2.02 8.90
CA GLU A 7 -11.29 3.46 9.04
C GLU A 7 -10.20 4.24 8.31
N HIS A 8 -8.94 3.88 8.55
CA HIS A 8 -7.81 4.49 7.85
C HIS A 8 -7.89 4.23 6.34
N PHE A 9 -8.18 3.00 5.93
CA PHE A 9 -8.33 2.65 4.51
C PHE A 9 -9.37 3.51 3.79
N GLN A 10 -10.56 3.67 4.39
CA GLN A 10 -11.61 4.51 3.82
C GLN A 10 -11.21 5.99 3.80
N ASN A 11 -10.49 6.48 4.82
CA ASN A 11 -9.96 7.84 4.84
C ASN A 11 -8.96 8.07 3.69
N VAL A 12 -8.00 7.16 3.49
CA VAL A 12 -7.03 7.26 2.38
C VAL A 12 -7.73 7.22 1.03
N LYS A 13 -8.72 6.34 0.86
CA LYS A 13 -9.48 6.22 -0.38
C LYS A 13 -10.25 7.52 -0.70
N ARG A 14 -10.97 8.08 0.28
CA ARG A 14 -11.66 9.38 0.13
C ARG A 14 -10.70 10.50 -0.21
N TYR A 15 -9.51 10.49 0.39
CA TYR A 15 -8.49 11.48 0.08
C TYR A 15 -8.00 11.37 -1.37
N ALA A 16 -7.66 10.16 -1.84
CA ALA A 16 -7.28 9.92 -3.24
C ALA A 16 -8.38 10.39 -4.22
N GLU A 17 -9.64 10.06 -3.93
CA GLU A 17 -10.80 10.52 -4.71
C GLU A 17 -10.92 12.05 -4.72
N SER A 18 -10.69 12.71 -3.58
CA SER A 18 -10.81 14.18 -3.46
C SER A 18 -9.78 14.95 -4.27
N ILE A 19 -8.60 14.36 -4.51
CA ILE A 19 -7.52 14.95 -5.31
C ILE A 19 -7.50 14.41 -6.75
N GLY A 20 -8.42 13.51 -7.11
CA GLY A 20 -8.49 12.91 -8.45
C GLY A 20 -7.30 12.02 -8.80
N ASP A 21 -6.59 11.48 -7.80
CA ASP A 21 -5.40 10.67 -7.99
C ASP A 21 -5.76 9.18 -8.14
N THR A 22 -5.20 8.53 -9.16
CA THR A 22 -5.48 7.12 -9.48
C THR A 22 -4.36 6.16 -9.06
N SER A 23 -3.23 6.68 -8.59
CA SER A 23 -2.04 5.89 -8.23
C SER A 23 -2.27 4.98 -7.02
N LEU A 24 -3.14 5.37 -6.08
CA LEU A 24 -3.57 4.50 -4.98
C LEU A 24 -4.20 3.21 -5.53
N GLN A 25 -5.19 3.34 -6.41
CA GLN A 25 -5.90 2.19 -6.98
C GLN A 25 -4.95 1.32 -7.81
N ASN A 26 -4.06 1.94 -8.60
CA ASN A 26 -3.04 1.21 -9.35
C ASN A 26 -2.12 0.38 -8.44
N CYS A 27 -1.71 0.92 -7.30
CA CYS A 27 -0.91 0.21 -6.31
C CYS A 27 -1.70 -0.94 -5.65
N LEU A 28 -2.95 -0.71 -5.27
CA LEU A 28 -3.81 -1.73 -4.69
C LEU A 28 -4.05 -2.90 -5.65
N ASP A 29 -4.31 -2.62 -6.93
CA ASP A 29 -4.49 -3.64 -7.96
C ASP A 29 -3.21 -4.44 -8.19
N ARG A 30 -2.05 -3.78 -8.15
CA ARG A 30 -0.74 -4.44 -8.24
C ARG A 30 -0.48 -5.36 -7.04
N LEU A 31 -0.81 -4.94 -5.82
CA LEU A 31 -0.70 -5.78 -4.62
C LEU A 31 -1.67 -6.96 -4.68
N LYS A 32 -2.91 -6.77 -5.15
CA LYS A 32 -3.86 -7.88 -5.35
C LYS A 32 -3.34 -8.92 -6.34
N LYS A 33 -2.72 -8.49 -7.44
CA LYS A 33 -2.10 -9.42 -8.40
C LYS A 33 -0.99 -10.28 -7.80
N TRP A 34 -0.34 -9.84 -6.71
CA TRP A 34 0.65 -10.69 -6.03
C TRP A 34 0.02 -11.88 -5.31
N GLU A 35 -1.23 -11.75 -4.87
CA GLU A 35 -2.00 -12.84 -4.25
C GLU A 35 -2.37 -13.93 -5.26
N GLU A 36 -2.49 -13.55 -6.54
CA GLU A 36 -2.90 -14.41 -7.66
C GLU A 36 -1.76 -15.29 -8.22
N ASN A 37 -0.56 -15.26 -7.63
CA ASN A 37 0.54 -16.12 -8.07
C ASN A 37 0.17 -17.61 -7.88
N PRO A 38 0.00 -18.38 -8.98
CA PRO A 38 -0.47 -19.76 -8.89
C PRO A 38 0.57 -20.71 -8.27
N ASP A 39 1.87 -20.38 -8.42
CA ASP A 39 2.95 -21.19 -7.90
C ASP A 39 3.16 -20.98 -6.40
N HIS A 40 2.77 -19.80 -5.90
CA HIS A 40 2.96 -19.43 -4.50
C HIS A 40 1.84 -18.48 -4.01
N PRO A 41 0.63 -19.01 -3.78
CA PRO A 41 -0.51 -18.21 -3.37
C PRO A 41 -0.24 -17.54 -2.02
N SER A 42 -0.66 -16.28 -1.89
CA SER A 42 -0.39 -15.47 -0.71
C SER A 42 -1.54 -14.52 -0.40
N GLU A 43 -1.57 -14.00 0.82
CA GLU A 43 -2.45 -12.92 1.26
C GLU A 43 -1.61 -11.68 1.59
N ILE A 44 -1.98 -10.53 1.03
CA ILE A 44 -1.47 -9.22 1.40
C ILE A 44 -2.36 -8.63 2.48
N SER A 45 -1.78 -8.25 3.61
CA SER A 45 -2.44 -7.49 4.67
C SER A 45 -1.96 -6.04 4.67
N LEU A 46 -2.87 -5.07 4.60
CA LEU A 46 -2.58 -3.63 4.78
C LEU A 46 -2.83 -3.23 6.24
N TYR A 47 -1.90 -2.48 6.81
CA TYR A 47 -2.00 -1.90 8.16
C TYR A 47 -1.57 -0.45 8.19
N TYR A 48 -2.00 0.27 9.23
CA TYR A 48 -1.60 1.65 9.44
C TYR A 48 -0.14 1.73 9.87
N ASP A 49 0.67 2.54 9.17
CA ASP A 49 2.12 2.72 9.40
C ASP A 49 2.46 4.01 10.17
N HIS A 50 1.45 4.71 10.68
CA HIS A 50 1.56 6.02 11.34
C HIS A 50 1.82 7.22 10.41
N ALA A 51 2.01 7.00 9.11
CA ALA A 51 2.12 8.09 8.15
C ALA A 51 0.72 8.43 7.55
N PRO A 52 0.40 9.72 7.35
CA PRO A 52 -0.84 10.11 6.71
C PRO A 52 -0.95 9.48 5.33
N TYR A 53 -2.15 8.98 5.03
CA TYR A 53 -2.48 8.42 3.71
C TYR A 53 -1.61 7.24 3.24
N SER A 54 -0.80 6.67 4.11
CA SER A 54 0.13 5.58 3.78
C SER A 54 -0.25 4.29 4.51
N PHE A 55 0.31 3.18 4.06
CA PHE A 55 0.12 1.87 4.69
C PHE A 55 1.44 1.12 4.74
N GLY A 56 1.62 0.34 5.79
CA GLY A 56 2.50 -0.81 5.74
C GLY A 56 1.74 -2.00 5.19
N PHE A 57 2.46 -2.95 4.59
CA PHE A 57 1.87 -4.22 4.19
C PHE A 57 2.78 -5.40 4.46
N THR A 58 2.15 -6.57 4.61
CA THR A 58 2.84 -7.85 4.74
C THR A 58 2.21 -8.87 3.82
N GLN A 59 3.05 -9.60 3.09
CA GLN A 59 2.68 -10.80 2.35
C GLN A 59 2.85 -12.02 3.24
N ARG A 60 1.82 -12.87 3.30
CA ARG A 60 1.85 -14.13 4.06
C ARG A 60 1.41 -15.29 3.17
N TYR A 61 2.17 -16.38 3.21
CA TYR A 61 1.87 -17.60 2.48
C TYR A 61 0.97 -18.53 3.29
N SER A 62 0.44 -19.57 2.64
CA SER A 62 -0.50 -20.52 3.25
C SER A 62 0.09 -21.34 4.40
N ASP A 63 1.41 -21.55 4.41
CA ASP A 63 2.15 -22.20 5.49
C ASP A 63 2.44 -21.27 6.68
N GLY A 64 2.02 -20.00 6.60
CA GLY A 64 2.22 -18.97 7.61
C GLY A 64 3.55 -18.22 7.50
N SER A 65 4.43 -18.61 6.57
CA SER A 65 5.69 -17.90 6.33
C SER A 65 5.45 -16.48 5.80
N ILE A 66 6.39 -15.58 6.10
CA ILE A 66 6.32 -14.17 5.72
C ILE A 66 7.13 -13.98 4.43
N GLY A 67 6.51 -13.37 3.43
CA GLY A 67 7.15 -12.93 2.19
C GLY A 67 7.62 -11.48 2.31
N ILE A 68 7.21 -10.65 1.35
CA ILE A 68 7.55 -9.22 1.33
C ILE A 68 6.87 -8.48 2.48
N VAL A 69 7.63 -7.60 3.14
CA VAL A 69 7.13 -6.56 4.05
C VAL A 69 7.54 -5.23 3.44
N GLY A 70 6.58 -4.33 3.23
CA GLY A 70 6.83 -3.09 2.51
C GLY A 70 5.86 -1.98 2.88
N GLY A 71 5.94 -0.87 2.15
CA GLY A 71 5.08 0.30 2.28
C GLY A 71 4.29 0.59 1.01
N LEU A 72 3.05 1.04 1.15
CA LEU A 72 2.28 1.73 0.12
C LEU A 72 2.16 3.18 0.57
N LEU A 73 3.08 4.01 0.09
CA LEU A 73 3.38 5.32 0.67
C LEU A 73 2.86 6.45 -0.21
N TYR A 74 2.29 7.48 0.41
CA TYR A 74 1.86 8.70 -0.28
C TYR A 74 2.93 9.79 -0.25
N HIS A 75 3.43 10.16 -1.43
CA HIS A 75 4.37 11.26 -1.64
C HIS A 75 3.60 12.56 -1.92
N GLY A 76 3.18 13.24 -0.85
CA GLY A 76 2.43 14.50 -0.90
C GLY A 76 3.32 15.75 -1.04
N ILE A 77 2.69 16.93 -0.93
CA ILE A 77 3.38 18.22 -0.84
C ILE A 77 2.78 19.00 0.36
N PRO A 78 3.45 19.05 1.52
CA PRO A 78 4.73 18.40 1.83
C PRO A 78 4.61 16.87 1.91
N ASP A 79 5.71 16.18 1.59
CA ASP A 79 5.82 14.73 1.75
C ASP A 79 5.96 14.37 3.23
N GLN A 80 5.08 13.49 3.70
CA GLN A 80 5.01 13.01 5.09
C GLN A 80 5.18 11.48 5.19
N SER A 81 5.63 10.84 4.11
CA SER A 81 5.93 9.40 4.08
C SER A 81 7.23 9.04 4.82
N PHE A 82 8.10 10.03 5.05
CA PHE A 82 9.47 9.85 5.58
C PHE A 82 10.38 8.93 4.75
N ALA A 83 9.93 8.54 3.55
CA ALA A 83 10.71 7.73 2.61
C ALA A 83 11.46 8.62 1.62
N VAL A 84 12.60 8.11 1.14
CA VAL A 84 13.39 8.77 0.09
C VAL A 84 12.95 8.22 -1.27
N THR A 85 12.59 9.12 -2.18
CA THR A 85 12.49 8.83 -3.61
C THR A 85 13.69 9.45 -4.34
N LEU A 86 14.32 8.69 -5.23
CA LEU A 86 15.45 9.19 -6.03
C LEU A 86 15.00 10.16 -7.12
N GLU A 87 13.77 9.98 -7.60
CA GLU A 87 13.11 10.86 -8.56
C GLU A 87 11.88 11.49 -7.89
N PRO A 88 11.63 12.81 -8.09
CA PRO A 88 10.43 13.44 -7.59
C PRO A 88 9.18 12.74 -8.11
N PHE A 89 8.29 12.38 -7.20
CA PHE A 89 7.04 11.70 -7.50
C PHE A 89 5.93 12.30 -6.62
N HIS A 90 4.72 12.38 -7.17
CA HIS A 90 3.53 12.78 -6.43
C HIS A 90 2.44 11.72 -6.60
N GLY A 91 1.90 11.25 -5.47
CA GLY A 91 0.93 10.14 -5.44
C GLY A 91 1.39 8.98 -4.58
N TRP A 92 0.76 7.82 -4.74
CA TRP A 92 1.08 6.58 -4.02
C TRP A 92 2.10 5.72 -4.77
N GLN A 93 3.05 5.17 -4.03
CA GLN A 93 4.07 4.25 -4.55
C GLN A 93 4.26 3.05 -3.61
N ILE A 94 4.53 1.87 -4.20
CA ILE A 94 4.93 0.67 -3.44
C ILE A 94 6.43 0.71 -3.21
N HIS A 95 6.85 0.58 -1.95
CA HIS A 95 8.21 0.43 -1.47
C HIS A 95 8.39 -0.98 -0.89
N THR A 96 9.45 -1.68 -1.27
CA THR A 96 9.78 -3.07 -0.84
C THR A 96 11.24 -3.18 -0.48
#